data_AF-T2GFZ2-F1
#
_entry.id   AF-T2GFZ2-F1
#
_cell.length_a   1.000
_cell.length_b   1.000
_cell.length_c   1.000
_cell.angle_alpha   90.00
_cell.angle_beta   90.00
_cell.angle_gamma   90.00
#
_symmetry.space_group_name_H-M   'P 1'
#
loop_
_entity.id
_entity.type
_entity.pdbx_description
1 polymer ?
#
loop_
_entity_poly.entity_id
_entity_poly.type
_entity_poly.pdbx_seq_one_letter_code
_entity_poly.pdbx_strand_id
1 'polypeptide(L)'
;MLTQPNPLLVLSMHRSGASALAGCLHLLGFNLGPSLKPADENNEQGYWENEDLVLIHEILLRQLGCSWDMIGSQPAGWLESAAGHKARQNLQALLERSFPPGTPWAVKDPLLCPLMPLWTSVLEQRGERPGLIVLVRHPEEVAASLARRDKMDIRKGLLLWLAYNREAFAACRDRPHVVITYDQLLADPIGVLANIEKRLCITFPKTLRETCSSILSLVRTDLKHEHVADRREPVEDNYSYFSTLYEYIRNIGIEVDVAQALSQASQECAVGSLSAKEEIFFQPIATELPLPAKGESIFVSTRERLRKAAPQLFDNLLEHIGVQEREWASHRAACERRILTSSSIGSTLFAEVYFPQPQEPTYSEKHKETFLLVPEVWQELACIIENPVALRRWGLRIDPLNTKGMVSISEIQLINVSTSEPLFRVADPQGFAQLRVEGHGFAISGQEALTLCAVDSDPQIYLSPLDLPDCPLELRIWLKVQTSQEPLQAIWADQQQALAELSAVLEAARREAAGRIQDLEGQLTAQA
;
A
#
# COMPACT_ATOMS: atom_id res chain seq x y z
N MET A 1 26.39 23.60 -27.70
CA MET A 1 26.23 22.28 -27.04
C MET A 1 24.78 21.88 -27.25
N LEU A 2 24.52 20.80 -27.99
CA LEU A 2 23.17 20.26 -28.14
C LEU A 2 22.75 19.72 -26.77
N THR A 3 21.82 20.41 -26.11
CA THR A 3 21.22 19.97 -24.85
C THR A 3 20.58 18.61 -25.07
N GLN A 4 21.05 17.58 -24.35
CA GLN A 4 20.37 16.29 -24.38
C GLN A 4 18.91 16.47 -23.95
N PRO A 5 17.97 15.72 -24.54
CA PRO A 5 16.57 15.78 -24.14
C PRO A 5 16.45 15.40 -22.66
N ASN A 6 15.89 16.31 -21.86
CA ASN A 6 15.70 16.08 -20.43
C ASN A 6 14.70 14.92 -20.22
N PRO A 7 14.98 13.97 -19.31
CA PRO A 7 14.05 12.91 -19.02
C PRO A 7 12.78 13.44 -18.37
N LEU A 8 11.67 12.73 -18.56
CA LEU A 8 10.39 13.10 -17.97
C LEU A 8 10.01 12.16 -16.83
N LEU A 9 9.69 12.73 -15.67
CA LEU A 9 9.17 11.97 -14.53
C LEU A 9 7.71 12.35 -14.29
N VAL A 10 6.82 11.36 -14.35
CA VAL A 10 5.39 11.53 -14.08
C VAL A 10 5.14 11.27 -12.60
N LEU A 11 4.89 12.34 -11.84
CA LEU A 11 4.59 12.30 -10.42
C LEU A 11 3.07 12.31 -10.22
N SER A 12 2.55 11.28 -9.55
CA SER A 12 1.10 11.16 -9.32
C SER A 12 0.80 10.20 -8.17
N MET A 13 -0.33 10.41 -7.50
CA MET A 13 -0.93 9.36 -6.68
C MET A 13 -1.51 8.24 -7.56
N HIS A 14 -1.55 7.01 -7.04
CA HIS A 14 -2.30 5.91 -7.66
C HIS A 14 -3.73 6.35 -8.04
N ARG A 15 -4.28 5.77 -9.11
CA ARG A 15 -5.64 6.04 -9.61
C ARG A 15 -5.90 7.50 -10.06
N SER A 16 -4.85 8.30 -10.25
CA SER A 16 -4.93 9.68 -10.78
C SER A 16 -4.87 9.78 -12.31
N GLY A 17 -4.88 8.66 -13.04
CA GLY A 17 -4.88 8.65 -14.51
C GLY A 17 -3.48 8.73 -15.17
N ALA A 18 -2.40 8.52 -14.42
CA ALA A 18 -1.03 8.64 -14.93
C ALA A 18 -0.67 7.64 -16.03
N SER A 19 -1.38 6.52 -16.14
CA SER A 19 -1.22 5.58 -17.25
C SER A 19 -1.64 6.18 -18.60
N ALA A 20 -2.69 6.99 -18.64
CA ALA A 20 -3.11 7.68 -19.86
C ALA A 20 -2.02 8.66 -20.34
N LEU A 21 -1.44 9.42 -19.40
CA LEU A 21 -0.33 10.33 -19.71
C LEU A 21 0.92 9.57 -20.17
N ALA A 22 1.31 8.50 -19.47
CA ALA A 22 2.47 7.69 -19.84
C ALA A 22 2.33 7.08 -21.24
N GLY A 23 1.15 6.57 -21.59
CA GLY A 23 0.88 6.10 -22.95
C GLY A 23 0.95 7.22 -24.00
N CYS A 24 0.53 8.45 -23.68
CA CYS A 24 0.73 9.60 -24.56
C CYS A 24 2.22 9.90 -24.79
N LEU A 25 3.03 9.89 -23.72
CA LEU A 25 4.48 10.09 -23.82
C LEU A 25 5.14 8.99 -24.66
N HIS A 26 4.71 7.74 -24.52
CA HIS A 26 5.16 6.65 -25.36
C HIS A 26 4.84 6.89 -26.85
N LEU A 27 3.61 7.29 -27.17
CA LEU A 27 3.20 7.61 -28.54
C LEU A 27 4.02 8.77 -29.13
N LEU A 28 4.37 9.76 -28.30
CA LEU A 28 5.26 10.88 -28.64
C LEU A 28 6.72 10.47 -28.82
N GLY A 29 7.07 9.20 -28.58
CA GLY A 29 8.39 8.63 -28.85
C GLY A 29 9.34 8.66 -27.66
N PHE A 30 8.85 8.90 -26.44
CA PHE A 30 9.66 8.67 -25.24
C PHE A 30 9.83 7.17 -24.99
N ASN A 31 11.06 6.77 -24.71
CA ASN A 31 11.36 5.42 -24.25
C ASN A 31 10.88 5.27 -22.79
N LEU A 32 10.04 4.26 -22.53
CA LEU A 32 9.58 3.88 -21.18
C LEU A 32 10.32 2.66 -20.61
N GLY A 33 11.24 2.10 -21.40
CA GLY A 33 12.01 0.91 -21.11
C GLY A 33 11.43 -0.35 -21.73
N PRO A 34 12.18 -1.47 -21.67
CA PRO A 34 11.86 -2.68 -22.44
C PRO A 34 10.80 -3.59 -21.80
N SER A 35 10.64 -3.56 -20.47
CA SER A 35 9.64 -4.36 -19.76
C SER A 35 8.58 -3.45 -19.17
N LEU A 36 7.40 -3.40 -19.80
CA LEU A 36 6.26 -2.65 -19.31
C LEU A 36 5.24 -3.59 -18.66
N LYS A 37 4.74 -3.20 -17.49
CA LYS A 37 3.72 -3.95 -16.76
C LYS A 37 2.46 -4.14 -17.63
N PRO A 38 1.99 -5.39 -17.82
CA PRO A 38 0.88 -5.69 -18.72
C PRO A 38 -0.45 -5.11 -18.21
N ALA A 39 -1.42 -5.00 -19.10
CA ALA A 39 -2.80 -4.64 -18.75
C ALA A 39 -3.47 -5.74 -17.91
N ASP A 40 -4.40 -5.35 -17.04
CA ASP A 40 -5.23 -6.23 -16.23
C ASP A 40 -6.66 -5.68 -16.10
N GLU A 41 -7.50 -6.35 -15.31
CA GLU A 41 -8.89 -5.92 -15.04
C GLU A 41 -8.99 -4.55 -14.35
N ASN A 42 -7.92 -4.08 -13.69
CA ASN A 42 -7.87 -2.82 -12.97
C ASN A 42 -7.36 -1.66 -13.83
N ASN A 43 -6.78 -1.96 -14.99
CA ASN A 43 -6.32 -1.03 -16.01
C ASN A 43 -6.20 -1.70 -17.40
N GLU A 44 -7.29 -1.66 -18.16
CA GLU A 44 -7.42 -2.30 -19.47
C GLU A 44 -6.43 -1.77 -20.54
N GLN A 45 -5.91 -0.55 -20.37
CA GLN A 45 -4.99 0.08 -21.33
C GLN A 45 -3.51 -0.15 -20.99
N GLY A 46 -3.22 -0.92 -19.93
CA GLY A 46 -1.87 -1.13 -19.45
C GLY A 46 -1.40 -0.04 -18.48
N TYR A 47 -0.45 -0.40 -17.63
CA TYR A 47 0.05 0.50 -16.60
C TYR A 47 1.07 1.50 -17.12
N TRP A 48 1.78 1.15 -18.20
CA TRP A 48 2.90 1.92 -18.76
C TRP A 48 3.99 2.20 -17.71
N GLU A 49 4.09 1.30 -16.73
CA GLU A 49 5.10 1.28 -15.68
C GLU A 49 6.21 0.31 -16.09
N ASN A 50 7.46 0.69 -15.83
CA ASN A 50 8.60 -0.20 -16.06
C ASN A 50 8.66 -1.24 -14.94
N GLU A 51 8.57 -2.53 -15.28
CA GLU A 51 8.44 -3.61 -14.29
C GLU A 51 9.68 -3.78 -13.42
N ASP A 52 10.88 -3.71 -14.04
CA ASP A 52 12.15 -3.75 -13.32
C ASP A 52 12.23 -2.61 -12.29
N LEU A 53 11.71 -1.43 -12.66
CA LEU A 53 11.69 -0.27 -11.79
C LEU A 53 10.74 -0.45 -10.61
N VAL A 54 9.51 -0.90 -10.88
CA VAL A 54 8.52 -1.19 -9.84
C VAL A 54 9.10 -2.18 -8.84
N LEU A 55 9.75 -3.24 -9.31
CA LEU A 55 10.39 -4.23 -8.46
C LEU A 55 11.50 -3.62 -7.57
N ILE A 56 12.34 -2.72 -8.12
CA ILE A 56 13.35 -2.01 -7.33
C ILE A 56 12.70 -1.20 -6.20
N HIS A 57 11.63 -0.46 -6.50
CA HIS A 57 10.91 0.33 -5.50
C HIS A 57 10.23 -0.55 -4.44
N GLU A 58 9.57 -1.63 -4.84
CA GLU A 58 8.92 -2.57 -3.92
C GLU A 58 9.93 -3.25 -3.00
N ILE A 59 11.07 -3.73 -3.53
CA ILE A 59 12.15 -4.31 -2.71
C ILE A 59 12.68 -3.28 -1.72
N LEU A 60 12.93 -2.05 -2.17
CA LEU A 60 13.40 -0.98 -1.29
C LEU A 60 12.39 -0.71 -0.16
N LEU A 61 11.12 -0.51 -0.49
CA LEU A 61 10.08 -0.27 0.52
C LEU A 61 10.00 -1.44 1.50
N ARG A 62 9.98 -2.69 1.03
CA ARG A 62 9.98 -3.87 1.91
C ARG A 62 11.20 -3.93 2.83
N GLN A 63 12.40 -3.62 2.34
CA GLN A 63 13.62 -3.58 3.15
C GLN A 63 13.61 -2.44 4.18
N LEU A 64 12.88 -1.36 3.90
CA LEU A 64 12.60 -0.30 4.86
C LEU A 64 11.40 -0.63 5.77
N GLY A 65 10.77 -1.80 5.59
CA GLY A 65 9.51 -2.20 6.23
C GLY A 65 8.36 -1.24 5.95
N CYS A 66 8.38 -0.58 4.80
CA CYS A 66 7.37 0.33 4.30
C CYS A 66 6.53 -0.34 3.21
N SER A 67 5.37 0.24 2.91
CA SER A 67 4.49 -0.16 1.80
C SER A 67 4.00 1.08 1.07
N TRP A 68 3.48 0.90 -0.16
CA TRP A 68 2.97 2.02 -0.97
C TRP A 68 1.78 2.74 -0.32
N ASP A 69 1.00 2.02 0.49
CA ASP A 69 -0.19 2.50 1.17
C ASP A 69 0.08 2.95 2.62
N MET A 70 1.35 3.09 2.99
CA MET A 70 1.77 3.67 4.25
C MET A 70 1.69 5.20 4.16
N ILE A 71 0.94 5.80 5.09
CA ILE A 71 0.89 7.25 5.26
C ILE A 71 2.12 7.63 6.07
N GLY A 72 3.13 8.14 5.37
CA GLY A 72 4.28 8.71 6.06
C GLY A 72 5.48 9.01 5.19
N SER A 73 6.41 9.75 5.78
CA SER A 73 7.75 9.92 5.23
C SER A 73 8.57 8.63 5.41
N GLN A 74 9.50 8.37 4.50
CA GLN A 74 10.44 7.27 4.62
C GLN A 74 11.33 7.45 5.88
N PRO A 75 11.87 6.36 6.47
CA PRO A 75 12.66 6.42 7.71
C PRO A 75 13.81 7.43 7.62
N ALA A 76 14.09 8.18 8.70
CA ALA A 76 15.18 9.15 8.67
C ALA A 76 16.52 8.48 8.28
N GLY A 77 17.23 9.07 7.32
CA GLY A 77 18.51 8.54 6.83
C GLY A 77 18.41 7.27 5.95
N TRP A 78 17.20 6.84 5.55
CA TRP A 78 17.00 5.63 4.73
C TRP A 78 17.86 5.60 3.46
N LEU A 79 18.12 6.77 2.85
CA LEU A 79 18.87 6.87 1.61
C LEU A 79 20.33 6.40 1.77
N GLU A 80 20.90 6.54 2.97
CA GLU A 80 22.26 6.10 3.33
C GLU A 80 22.28 4.75 4.06
N SER A 81 21.13 4.06 4.13
CA SER A 81 21.07 2.68 4.62
C SER A 81 21.61 1.69 3.58
N ALA A 82 21.89 0.45 3.99
CA ALA A 82 22.26 -0.61 3.06
C ALA A 82 21.21 -0.85 1.96
N ALA A 83 19.92 -0.75 2.32
CA ALA A 83 18.80 -0.83 1.38
C ALA A 83 18.82 0.33 0.38
N GLY A 84 19.01 1.57 0.86
CA GLY A 84 19.12 2.77 0.04
C GLY A 84 20.28 2.71 -0.95
N HIS A 85 21.46 2.27 -0.50
CA HIS A 85 22.63 2.06 -1.37
C HIS A 85 22.39 0.99 -2.43
N LYS A 86 21.80 -0.15 -2.07
CA LYS A 86 21.48 -1.23 -3.02
C LYS A 86 20.45 -0.76 -4.06
N ALA A 87 19.41 -0.05 -3.63
CA ALA A 87 18.42 0.52 -4.54
C ALA A 87 19.03 1.54 -5.50
N ARG A 88 19.96 2.39 -5.02
CA ARG A 88 20.72 3.34 -5.86
C ARG A 88 21.52 2.63 -6.93
N GLN A 89 22.26 1.58 -6.58
CA GLN A 89 23.04 0.78 -7.52
C GLN A 89 22.15 0.10 -8.57
N ASN A 90 21.06 -0.52 -8.12
CA ASN A 90 20.12 -1.21 -9.02
C ASN A 90 19.44 -0.22 -9.97
N LEU A 91 19.01 0.94 -9.48
CA LEU A 91 18.40 1.99 -10.30
C LEU A 91 19.40 2.53 -11.32
N GLN A 92 20.66 2.78 -10.93
CA GLN A 92 21.71 3.18 -11.87
C GLN A 92 21.90 2.16 -12.99
N ALA A 93 22.07 0.89 -12.64
CA ALA A 93 22.25 -0.19 -13.60
C ALA A 93 21.03 -0.33 -14.54
N LEU A 94 19.81 -0.15 -14.01
CA LEU A 94 18.59 -0.16 -14.82
C LEU A 94 18.58 1.01 -15.81
N LEU A 95 18.88 2.24 -15.35
CA LEU A 95 18.87 3.41 -16.21
C LEU A 95 19.96 3.36 -17.28
N GLU A 96 21.16 2.84 -16.96
CA GLU A 96 22.25 2.66 -17.92
C GLU A 96 21.89 1.65 -19.01
N ARG A 97 21.25 0.53 -18.63
CA ARG A 97 20.81 -0.52 -19.56
C ARG A 97 19.63 -0.07 -20.43
N SER A 98 18.64 0.59 -19.84
CA SER A 98 17.34 0.83 -20.48
C SER A 98 17.26 2.18 -21.20
N PHE A 99 18.06 3.15 -20.78
CA PHE A 99 17.99 4.53 -21.25
C PHE A 99 19.40 5.04 -21.62
N PRO A 100 19.89 4.66 -22.81
CA PRO A 100 21.20 5.10 -23.28
C PRO A 100 21.24 6.62 -23.48
N PRO A 101 22.40 7.26 -23.25
CA PRO A 101 22.56 8.71 -23.40
C PRO A 101 22.05 9.24 -24.74
N GLY A 102 21.40 10.41 -24.74
CA GLY A 102 20.85 11.06 -25.92
C GLY A 102 19.47 10.57 -26.35
N THR A 103 18.92 9.54 -25.69
CA THR A 103 17.57 9.04 -25.97
C THR A 103 16.56 9.73 -25.06
N PRO A 104 15.52 10.40 -25.59
CA PRO A 104 14.39 10.90 -24.81
C PRO A 104 13.70 9.74 -24.09
N TRP A 105 13.62 9.82 -22.76
CA TRP A 105 12.96 8.80 -21.95
C TRP A 105 12.03 9.41 -20.92
N ALA A 106 11.03 8.63 -20.53
CA ALA A 106 10.09 9.01 -19.49
C ALA A 106 9.85 7.83 -18.56
N VAL A 107 9.55 8.12 -17.29
CA VAL A 107 9.18 7.11 -16.31
C VAL A 107 7.91 7.55 -15.60
N LYS A 108 7.04 6.57 -15.39
CA LYS A 108 5.87 6.68 -14.54
C LYS A 108 5.90 5.53 -13.55
N ASP A 109 5.83 5.87 -12.28
CA ASP A 109 5.52 4.98 -11.17
C ASP A 109 5.02 5.88 -10.03
N PRO A 110 3.83 5.64 -9.45
CA PRO A 110 3.37 6.42 -8.29
C PRO A 110 4.42 6.51 -7.16
N LEU A 111 5.23 5.46 -6.97
CA LEU A 111 6.30 5.43 -5.96
C LEU A 111 7.45 6.42 -6.24
N LEU A 112 7.50 7.03 -7.43
CA LEU A 112 8.37 8.18 -7.70
C LEU A 112 8.18 9.29 -6.68
N CYS A 113 6.94 9.55 -6.24
CA CYS A 113 6.63 10.60 -5.29
C CYS A 113 7.41 10.41 -3.97
N PRO A 114 7.17 9.34 -3.18
CA PRO A 114 7.88 9.13 -1.92
C PRO A 114 9.37 8.79 -2.09
N LEU A 115 9.80 8.31 -3.26
CA LEU A 115 11.20 7.91 -3.50
C LEU A 115 12.01 8.94 -4.30
N MET A 116 11.47 10.14 -4.52
CA MET A 116 12.15 11.19 -5.29
C MET A 116 13.57 11.54 -4.80
N PRO A 117 13.92 11.47 -3.49
CA PRO A 117 15.30 11.66 -3.04
C PRO A 117 16.29 10.66 -3.68
N LEU A 118 15.90 9.40 -3.87
CA LEU A 118 16.71 8.39 -4.55
C LEU A 118 16.92 8.76 -6.02
N TRP A 119 15.83 9.13 -6.71
CA TRP A 119 15.87 9.55 -8.11
C TRP A 119 16.74 10.77 -8.33
N THR A 120 16.61 11.76 -7.45
CA THR A 120 17.45 12.95 -7.46
C THR A 120 18.92 12.58 -7.40
N SER A 121 19.30 11.75 -6.43
CA SER A 121 20.68 11.30 -6.25
C SER A 121 21.23 10.58 -7.49
N VAL A 122 20.43 9.72 -8.12
CA VAL A 122 20.84 8.95 -9.31
C VAL A 122 20.93 9.83 -10.56
N LEU A 123 19.95 10.71 -10.80
CA LEU A 123 19.93 11.57 -11.98
C LEU A 123 21.01 12.67 -11.92
N GLU A 124 21.29 13.21 -10.74
CA GLU A 124 22.39 14.15 -10.53
C GLU A 124 23.76 13.52 -10.87
N GLN A 125 23.97 12.26 -10.50
CA GLN A 125 25.20 11.52 -10.87
C GLN A 125 25.33 11.28 -12.37
N ARG A 126 24.20 11.17 -13.08
CA ARG A 126 24.17 11.08 -14.55
C ARG A 126 24.27 12.45 -15.23
N GLY A 127 24.27 13.54 -14.47
CA GLY A 127 24.22 14.91 -15.00
C GLY A 127 22.91 15.24 -15.71
N GLU A 128 21.85 14.49 -15.44
CA GLU A 128 20.53 14.66 -16.05
C GLU A 128 19.64 15.55 -15.17
N ARG A 129 18.87 16.45 -15.81
CA ARG A 129 17.91 17.31 -15.12
C ARG A 129 16.49 16.97 -15.59
N PRO A 130 15.69 16.23 -14.82
CA PRO A 130 14.38 15.80 -15.26
C PRO A 130 13.39 16.97 -15.34
N GLY A 131 12.51 16.93 -16.34
CA GLY A 131 11.25 17.67 -16.32
C GLY A 131 10.19 16.88 -15.55
N LEU A 132 9.52 17.52 -14.61
CA LEU A 132 8.51 16.87 -13.77
C LEU A 132 7.11 17.18 -14.28
N ILE A 133 6.26 16.16 -14.39
CA ILE A 133 4.84 16.32 -14.70
C ILE A 133 4.05 15.84 -13.49
N VAL A 134 3.44 16.76 -12.76
CA VAL A 134 2.58 16.45 -11.62
C VAL A 134 1.16 16.28 -12.13
N LEU A 135 0.65 15.06 -12.09
CA LEU A 135 -0.73 14.74 -12.49
C LEU A 135 -1.60 14.52 -11.26
N VAL A 136 -2.65 15.33 -11.13
CA VAL A 136 -3.55 15.31 -9.99
C VAL A 136 -4.98 14.99 -10.42
N ARG A 137 -5.67 14.17 -9.63
CA ARG A 137 -7.10 13.89 -9.78
C ARG A 137 -7.83 14.30 -8.51
N HIS A 138 -9.13 14.56 -8.62
CA HIS A 138 -9.95 14.91 -7.47
C HIS A 138 -9.80 13.85 -6.34
N PRO A 139 -9.52 14.27 -5.10
CA PRO A 139 -9.18 13.37 -3.99
C PRO A 139 -10.28 12.35 -3.70
N GLU A 140 -11.53 12.77 -3.75
CA GLU A 140 -12.67 11.87 -3.53
C GLU A 140 -12.80 10.78 -4.59
N GLU A 141 -12.50 11.10 -5.86
CA GLU A 141 -12.50 10.12 -6.95
C GLU A 141 -11.36 9.12 -6.79
N VAL A 142 -10.20 9.60 -6.34
CA VAL A 142 -9.05 8.73 -6.02
C VAL A 142 -9.40 7.80 -4.86
N ALA A 143 -9.93 8.33 -3.76
CA ALA A 143 -10.31 7.55 -2.58
C ALA A 143 -11.40 6.51 -2.92
N ALA A 144 -12.42 6.89 -3.70
CA ALA A 144 -13.45 5.96 -4.17
C ALA A 144 -12.87 4.83 -5.04
N SER A 145 -11.95 5.17 -5.95
CA SER A 145 -11.29 4.16 -6.78
C SER A 145 -10.43 3.21 -5.96
N LEU A 146 -9.72 3.69 -4.93
CA LEU A 146 -8.93 2.87 -4.02
C LEU A 146 -9.82 1.96 -3.16
N ALA A 147 -10.95 2.48 -2.67
CA ALA A 147 -11.93 1.70 -1.91
C ALA A 147 -12.48 0.53 -2.74
N ARG A 148 -12.75 0.74 -4.03
CA ARG A 148 -13.24 -0.34 -4.91
C ARG A 148 -12.19 -1.43 -5.12
N ARG A 149 -10.97 -1.02 -5.51
CA ARG A 149 -9.86 -1.90 -5.88
C ARG A 149 -9.29 -2.64 -4.68
N ASP A 150 -8.91 -1.89 -3.64
CA ASP A 150 -8.10 -2.39 -2.52
C ASP A 150 -8.93 -2.63 -1.24
N LYS A 151 -10.26 -2.42 -1.30
CA LYS A 151 -11.15 -2.39 -0.10
C LYS A 151 -10.68 -1.40 0.97
N MET A 152 -10.02 -0.33 0.54
CA MET A 152 -9.42 0.68 1.39
C MET A 152 -10.47 1.61 2.02
N ASP A 153 -10.29 1.96 3.30
CA ASP A 153 -11.08 3.01 3.96
C ASP A 153 -10.89 4.37 3.23
N ILE A 154 -12.01 5.07 3.00
CA ILE A 154 -12.02 6.34 2.25
C ILE A 154 -11.07 7.38 2.86
N ARG A 155 -10.99 7.46 4.20
CA ARG A 155 -10.09 8.40 4.89
C ARG A 155 -8.64 8.07 4.62
N LYS A 156 -8.28 6.78 4.66
CA LYS A 156 -6.93 6.32 4.28
C LYS A 156 -6.62 6.71 2.84
N GLY A 157 -7.57 6.54 1.91
CA GLY A 157 -7.41 6.96 0.52
C GLY A 157 -7.17 8.47 0.35
N LEU A 158 -7.91 9.31 1.10
CA LEU A 158 -7.74 10.76 1.08
C LEU A 158 -6.38 11.21 1.67
N LEU A 159 -5.96 10.58 2.77
CA LEU A 159 -4.65 10.86 3.39
C LEU A 159 -3.49 10.44 2.49
N LEU A 160 -3.60 9.29 1.81
CA LEU A 160 -2.61 8.87 0.82
C LEU A 160 -2.55 9.85 -0.36
N TRP A 161 -3.70 10.30 -0.85
CA TRP A 161 -3.73 11.33 -1.89
C TRP A 161 -2.92 12.56 -1.46
N LEU A 162 -3.12 13.04 -0.24
CA LEU A 162 -2.39 14.20 0.26
C LEU A 162 -0.88 13.92 0.43
N ALA A 163 -0.51 12.78 1.00
CA ALA A 163 0.88 12.39 1.20
C ALA A 163 1.65 12.34 -0.13
N TYR A 164 1.10 11.67 -1.15
CA TYR A 164 1.78 11.56 -2.46
C TYR A 164 1.89 12.92 -3.16
N ASN A 165 0.83 13.73 -3.12
CA ASN A 165 0.87 15.06 -3.72
C ASN A 165 1.85 15.97 -2.98
N ARG A 166 1.96 15.89 -1.65
CA ARG A 166 2.98 16.61 -0.87
C ARG A 166 4.38 16.30 -1.39
N GLU A 167 4.73 15.02 -1.51
CA GLU A 167 6.05 14.62 -2.00
C GLU A 167 6.29 15.04 -3.46
N ALA A 168 5.25 14.97 -4.30
CA ALA A 168 5.31 15.45 -5.69
C ALA A 168 5.61 16.97 -5.76
N PHE A 169 4.94 17.78 -4.95
CA PHE A 169 5.18 19.23 -4.89
C PHE A 169 6.52 19.57 -4.24
N ALA A 170 6.96 18.80 -3.22
CA ALA A 170 8.28 18.95 -2.63
C ALA A 170 9.40 18.73 -3.67
N ALA A 171 9.24 17.74 -4.55
CA ALA A 171 10.16 17.47 -5.65
C ALA A 171 10.32 18.64 -6.63
N CYS A 172 9.28 19.47 -6.77
CA CYS A 172 9.20 20.54 -7.75
C CYS A 172 9.96 21.83 -7.37
N ARG A 173 10.31 22.02 -6.09
CA ARG A 173 10.80 23.30 -5.55
C ARG A 173 11.91 23.97 -6.38
N ASP A 174 12.83 23.19 -6.93
CA ASP A 174 13.99 23.70 -7.69
C ASP A 174 14.15 22.99 -9.05
N ARG A 175 13.06 22.43 -9.59
CA ARG A 175 13.08 21.65 -10.84
C ARG A 175 12.04 22.16 -11.84
N PRO A 176 12.33 22.12 -13.16
CA PRO A 176 11.33 22.40 -14.18
C PRO A 176 10.14 21.46 -14.03
N HIS A 177 8.95 22.02 -13.86
CA HIS A 177 7.76 21.22 -13.63
C HIS A 177 6.52 21.85 -14.27
N VAL A 178 5.52 21.00 -14.51
CA VAL A 178 4.19 21.37 -14.94
C VAL A 178 3.17 20.59 -14.14
N VAL A 179 2.10 21.26 -13.72
CA VAL A 179 1.01 20.65 -12.96
C VAL A 179 -0.20 20.58 -13.87
N ILE A 180 -0.78 19.40 -14.00
CA ILE A 180 -1.98 19.15 -14.80
C ILE A 180 -2.97 18.33 -14.00
N THR A 181 -4.25 18.45 -14.35
CA THR A 181 -5.30 17.61 -13.80
C THR A 181 -5.69 16.51 -14.78
N TYR A 182 -6.18 15.39 -14.25
CA TYR A 182 -6.71 14.32 -15.07
C TYR A 182 -7.89 14.79 -15.94
N ASP A 183 -8.73 15.69 -15.40
CA ASP A 183 -9.86 16.25 -16.15
C ASP A 183 -9.41 17.13 -17.32
N GLN A 184 -8.33 17.90 -17.17
CA GLN A 184 -7.73 18.64 -18.29
C GLN A 184 -7.20 17.68 -19.36
N LEU A 185 -6.51 16.60 -18.95
CA LEU A 185 -5.97 15.62 -19.89
C LEU A 185 -7.08 14.93 -20.68
N LEU A 186 -8.20 14.58 -20.03
CA LEU A 186 -9.35 13.97 -20.69
C LEU A 186 -10.09 14.95 -21.61
N ALA A 187 -10.20 16.22 -21.24
CA ALA A 187 -10.94 17.22 -21.99
C ALA A 187 -10.19 17.68 -23.27
N ASP A 188 -8.88 17.91 -23.16
CA ASP A 188 -8.04 18.34 -24.28
C ASP A 188 -6.61 17.78 -24.15
N PRO A 189 -6.41 16.50 -24.53
CA PRO A 189 -5.09 15.87 -24.38
C PRO A 189 -4.03 16.56 -25.24
N ILE A 190 -4.38 17.07 -26.42
CA ILE A 190 -3.43 17.72 -27.32
C ILE A 190 -2.99 19.08 -26.77
N GLY A 191 -3.92 19.90 -26.30
CA GLY A 191 -3.61 21.18 -25.66
C GLY A 191 -2.78 21.00 -24.39
N VAL A 192 -3.10 19.98 -23.57
CA VAL A 192 -2.31 19.64 -22.37
C VAL A 192 -0.88 19.25 -22.73
N LEU A 193 -0.69 18.35 -23.70
CA LEU A 193 0.64 17.93 -24.14
C LEU A 193 1.44 19.10 -24.75
N ALA A 194 0.80 19.97 -25.53
CA ALA A 194 1.43 21.17 -26.05
C ALA A 194 1.89 22.12 -24.93
N ASN A 195 1.09 22.24 -23.87
CA ASN A 195 1.47 23.02 -22.69
C ASN A 195 2.67 22.38 -21.96
N ILE A 196 2.71 21.06 -21.81
CA ILE A 196 3.84 20.34 -21.22
C ILE A 196 5.14 20.63 -22.01
N GLU A 197 5.10 20.49 -23.33
CA GLU A 197 6.25 20.77 -24.21
C GLU A 197 6.78 22.19 -24.00
N LYS A 198 5.88 23.18 -24.05
CA LYS A 198 6.18 24.59 -23.85
C LYS A 198 6.74 24.88 -22.46
N ARG A 199 6.13 24.33 -21.41
CA ARG A 199 6.44 24.69 -20.01
C ARG A 199 7.75 24.09 -19.53
N LEU A 200 8.06 22.87 -19.98
CA LEU A 200 9.31 22.21 -19.67
C LEU A 200 10.44 22.63 -20.63
N CYS A 201 10.15 23.47 -21.63
CA CYS A 201 11.08 23.91 -22.66
C CYS A 201 11.76 22.71 -23.36
N ILE A 202 10.97 21.70 -23.69
CA ILE A 202 11.44 20.48 -24.37
C ILE A 202 10.91 20.43 -25.80
N THR A 203 11.41 19.49 -26.59
CA THR A 203 10.85 19.13 -27.89
C THR A 203 10.50 17.66 -27.86
N PHE A 204 9.25 17.33 -28.18
CA PHE A 204 8.84 15.94 -28.25
C PHE A 204 9.52 15.23 -29.43
N PRO A 205 9.89 13.94 -29.27
CA PRO A 205 10.56 13.18 -30.33
C PRO A 205 9.74 13.05 -31.61
N LYS A 206 8.41 12.96 -31.46
CA LYS A 206 7.42 13.02 -32.55
C LYS A 206 6.50 14.21 -32.33
N THR A 207 6.01 14.79 -33.41
CA THR A 207 5.15 15.96 -33.32
C THR A 207 3.74 15.58 -32.85
N LEU A 208 3.06 16.52 -32.19
CA LEU A 208 1.65 16.36 -31.83
C LEU A 208 0.77 16.16 -33.06
N ARG A 209 1.13 16.75 -34.22
CA ARG A 209 0.39 16.55 -35.47
C ARG A 209 0.44 15.10 -35.95
N GLU A 210 1.60 14.46 -35.89
CA GLU A 210 1.79 13.07 -36.31
C GLU A 210 1.09 12.07 -35.39
N THR A 211 1.01 12.38 -34.09
CA THR A 211 0.52 11.45 -33.05
C THR A 211 -0.92 11.71 -32.62
N CYS A 212 -1.53 12.81 -33.09
CA CYS A 212 -2.86 13.30 -32.67
C CYS A 212 -3.93 12.20 -32.68
N SER A 213 -4.10 11.48 -33.79
CA SER A 213 -5.14 10.45 -33.91
C SER A 213 -4.95 9.31 -32.91
N SER A 214 -3.71 8.87 -32.68
CA SER A 214 -3.42 7.79 -31.74
C SER A 214 -3.62 8.25 -30.29
N ILE A 215 -3.23 9.48 -29.97
CA ILE A 215 -3.44 10.09 -28.64
C ILE A 215 -4.93 10.21 -28.33
N LEU A 216 -5.74 10.72 -29.27
CA LEU A 216 -7.18 10.85 -29.08
C LEU A 216 -7.89 9.48 -28.97
N SER A 217 -7.36 8.44 -29.62
CA SER A 217 -7.87 7.08 -29.46
C SER A 217 -7.48 6.44 -28.13
N LEU A 218 -6.33 6.81 -27.56
CA LEU A 218 -5.83 6.30 -26.30
C LEU A 218 -6.54 6.95 -25.11
N VAL A 219 -6.66 8.28 -25.10
CA VAL A 219 -7.25 9.02 -23.99
C VAL A 219 -8.77 8.95 -24.09
N ARG A 220 -9.36 7.97 -23.39
CA ARG A 220 -10.80 7.78 -23.40
C ARG A 220 -11.46 8.25 -22.10
N THR A 221 -12.57 8.97 -22.23
CA THR A 221 -13.35 9.49 -21.10
C THR A 221 -14.18 8.42 -20.39
N ASP A 222 -14.57 7.35 -21.10
CA ASP A 222 -15.38 6.23 -20.59
C ASP A 222 -14.62 5.34 -19.58
N LEU A 223 -13.29 5.44 -19.54
CA LEU A 223 -12.45 4.77 -18.56
C LEU A 223 -12.35 5.52 -17.22
N LYS A 224 -12.94 6.73 -17.13
CA LYS A 224 -13.13 7.42 -15.86
C LYS A 224 -14.39 6.88 -15.19
N HIS A 225 -14.24 5.96 -14.24
CA HIS A 225 -15.39 5.35 -13.56
C HIS A 225 -15.94 6.15 -12.37
N GLU A 226 -15.13 7.04 -11.79
CA GLU A 226 -15.53 7.90 -10.66
C GLU A 226 -15.70 9.33 -11.10
N HIS A 227 -16.88 9.88 -10.87
CA HIS A 227 -17.20 11.29 -11.06
C HIS A 227 -17.77 11.86 -9.78
N VAL A 228 -17.20 12.97 -9.28
CA VAL A 228 -17.74 13.68 -8.10
C VAL A 228 -19.22 14.04 -8.29
N ALA A 229 -19.62 14.39 -9.52
CA ALA A 229 -20.98 14.79 -9.86
C ALA A 229 -22.04 13.68 -9.71
N ASP A 230 -21.64 12.40 -9.76
CA ASP A 230 -22.57 11.26 -9.76
C ASP A 230 -22.88 10.73 -8.35
N ARG A 231 -22.30 11.31 -7.30
CA ARG A 231 -22.55 10.89 -5.91
C ARG A 231 -23.90 11.37 -5.39
N ARG A 232 -24.64 10.44 -4.78
CA ARG A 232 -25.95 10.66 -4.15
C ARG A 232 -25.89 11.08 -2.68
N GLU A 233 -24.78 10.83 -1.99
CA GLU A 233 -24.59 11.18 -0.58
C GLU A 233 -23.36 12.07 -0.41
N PRO A 234 -23.48 13.23 0.26
CA PRO A 234 -22.34 14.09 0.55
C PRO A 234 -21.40 13.35 1.49
N VAL A 235 -20.12 13.40 1.17
CA VAL A 235 -19.07 13.06 2.13
C VAL A 235 -19.28 13.96 3.36
N GLU A 236 -19.25 13.39 4.58
CA GLU A 236 -19.43 14.16 5.82
C GLU A 236 -18.65 15.49 5.76
N ASP A 237 -19.22 16.59 6.27
CA ASP A 237 -18.66 17.97 6.15
C ASP A 237 -17.15 18.08 6.46
N ASN A 238 -16.64 17.13 7.25
CA ASN A 238 -15.24 16.95 7.64
C ASN A 238 -14.24 16.57 6.53
N TYR A 239 -14.59 16.50 5.24
CA TYR A 239 -13.60 16.21 4.17
C TYR A 239 -13.55 17.25 3.04
N SER A 240 -14.34 18.31 3.15
CA SER A 240 -14.41 19.43 2.19
C SER A 240 -13.05 20.11 1.93
N TYR A 241 -12.09 19.99 2.86
CA TYR A 241 -10.77 20.58 2.72
C TYR A 241 -9.89 19.88 1.66
N PHE A 242 -10.05 18.58 1.43
CA PHE A 242 -9.30 17.89 0.37
C PHE A 242 -9.73 18.42 -1.01
N SER A 243 -11.03 18.53 -1.23
CA SER A 243 -11.63 19.07 -2.47
C SER A 243 -11.23 20.55 -2.65
N THR A 244 -11.18 21.31 -1.57
CA THR A 244 -10.68 22.69 -1.57
C THR A 244 -9.20 22.78 -1.97
N LEU A 245 -8.35 21.91 -1.43
CA LEU A 245 -6.93 21.84 -1.80
C LEU A 245 -6.74 21.41 -3.26
N TYR A 246 -7.55 20.48 -3.75
CA TYR A 246 -7.57 20.12 -5.17
C TYR A 246 -7.93 21.31 -6.05
N GLU A 247 -8.98 22.08 -5.70
CA GLU A 247 -9.32 23.29 -6.45
C GLU A 247 -8.20 24.33 -6.43
N TYR A 248 -7.48 24.47 -5.31
CA TYR A 248 -6.30 25.30 -5.24
C TYR A 248 -5.18 24.80 -6.18
N ILE A 249 -4.87 23.50 -6.17
CA ILE A 249 -3.87 22.88 -7.06
C ILE A 249 -4.27 23.05 -8.53
N ARG A 250 -5.54 22.80 -8.86
CA ARG A 250 -6.11 23.00 -10.20
C ARG A 250 -5.93 24.44 -10.66
N ASN A 251 -6.16 25.39 -9.76
CA ASN A 251 -5.98 26.82 -10.03
C ASN A 251 -4.51 27.24 -10.06
N ILE A 252 -3.58 26.63 -9.32
CA ILE A 252 -2.13 26.86 -9.48
C ILE A 252 -1.66 26.37 -10.85
N GLY A 253 -2.13 25.20 -11.30
CA GLY A 253 -1.87 24.71 -12.65
C GLY A 253 -2.29 25.73 -13.73
N ILE A 254 -3.25 26.60 -13.39
CA ILE A 254 -3.72 27.72 -14.22
C ILE A 254 -2.96 29.04 -13.90
N GLU A 255 -2.58 29.31 -12.65
CA GLU A 255 -1.93 30.56 -12.22
C GLU A 255 -0.43 30.61 -12.52
N VAL A 256 0.27 29.49 -12.62
CA VAL A 256 1.66 29.48 -13.10
C VAL A 256 1.72 30.07 -14.52
N ASP A 257 0.65 29.94 -15.30
CA ASP A 257 0.46 30.58 -16.61
C ASP A 257 0.45 32.13 -16.54
N VAL A 258 0.05 32.71 -15.39
CA VAL A 258 0.02 34.16 -15.14
C VAL A 258 1.26 34.61 -14.35
N ALA A 259 1.82 33.78 -13.46
CA ALA A 259 2.98 34.12 -12.64
C ALA A 259 4.28 34.26 -13.45
N GLN A 260 4.46 33.54 -14.57
CA GLN A 260 5.56 33.83 -15.51
C GLN A 260 5.35 35.14 -16.27
N ALA A 261 4.10 35.55 -16.52
CA ALA A 261 3.77 36.86 -17.08
C ALA A 261 3.93 37.99 -16.04
N LEU A 262 3.74 37.70 -14.75
CA LEU A 262 3.87 38.64 -13.64
C LEU A 262 5.26 38.66 -12.98
N SER A 263 6.12 37.66 -13.24
CA SER A 263 7.53 37.67 -12.85
C SER A 263 8.33 38.75 -13.60
N GLN A 264 7.75 39.34 -14.65
CA GLN A 264 8.25 40.58 -15.26
C GLN A 264 7.75 41.85 -14.54
N ALA A 265 6.86 41.75 -13.55
CA ALA A 265 6.09 42.88 -13.04
C ALA A 265 6.26 43.24 -11.55
N SER A 266 6.86 42.44 -10.66
CA SER A 266 7.02 42.90 -9.27
C SER A 266 8.19 42.27 -8.53
N GLN A 267 9.25 43.06 -8.41
CA GLN A 267 10.17 43.02 -7.27
C GLN A 267 9.44 43.45 -5.99
N GLU A 268 9.96 42.97 -4.86
CA GLU A 268 9.85 43.50 -3.49
C GLU A 268 9.09 42.67 -2.43
N CYS A 269 9.84 42.52 -1.33
CA CYS A 269 9.46 42.35 0.08
C CYS A 269 9.63 40.99 0.78
N ALA A 270 10.31 41.10 1.92
CA ALA A 270 11.05 40.11 2.69
C ALA A 270 10.35 39.71 4.00
N VAL A 271 10.64 38.46 4.42
CA VAL A 271 10.99 37.96 5.78
C VAL A 271 10.08 38.25 7.00
N GLY A 272 9.77 37.18 7.75
CA GLY A 272 9.48 37.24 9.20
C GLY A 272 9.06 35.88 9.80
N SER A 273 9.81 35.40 10.81
CA SER A 273 9.65 34.13 11.54
C SER A 273 8.72 34.25 12.76
N LEU A 274 8.33 33.12 13.40
CA LEU A 274 8.09 33.00 14.85
C LEU A 274 7.95 31.54 15.34
N SER A 275 8.28 31.30 16.61
CA SER A 275 8.48 30.00 17.28
C SER A 275 7.43 29.65 18.34
N ALA A 276 7.01 28.38 18.33
CA ALA A 276 6.92 27.36 19.40
C ALA A 276 6.15 27.55 20.73
N LYS A 277 5.26 26.55 20.95
CA LYS A 277 4.70 25.92 22.18
C LYS A 277 3.36 26.46 22.73
N GLU A 278 2.23 25.77 22.43
CA GLU A 278 1.63 24.62 23.17
C GLU A 278 1.05 25.11 24.52
N GLU A 279 -0.26 25.16 24.81
CA GLU A 279 -1.22 24.06 24.99
C GLU A 279 -2.56 24.68 25.44
N ILE A 280 -3.71 24.30 24.85
CA ILE A 280 -4.92 23.87 25.58
C ILE A 280 -5.65 22.85 24.69
N PHE A 281 -5.76 21.63 25.20
CA PHE A 281 -6.39 20.46 24.60
C PHE A 281 -7.87 20.72 24.23
N PHE A 282 -8.19 20.55 22.95
CA PHE A 282 -9.52 20.30 22.35
C PHE A 282 -10.69 21.25 22.68
N GLN A 283 -10.90 22.25 21.80
CA GLN A 283 -12.18 22.56 21.13
C GLN A 283 -12.06 23.82 20.24
N PRO A 284 -12.83 23.96 19.13
CA PRO A 284 -13.19 22.97 18.11
C PRO A 284 -12.80 23.42 16.69
N ILE A 285 -12.86 22.46 15.77
CA ILE A 285 -12.75 22.51 14.29
C ILE A 285 -13.68 23.54 13.59
N ALA A 286 -14.37 24.41 14.32
CA ALA A 286 -15.30 25.36 13.74
C ALA A 286 -15.37 26.61 14.60
N THR A 287 -14.78 27.70 14.12
CA THR A 287 -15.38 29.02 14.33
C THR A 287 -15.21 29.82 13.05
N GLU A 288 -16.22 29.62 12.20
CA GLU A 288 -16.66 30.50 11.11
C GLU A 288 -15.78 30.58 9.85
N LEU A 289 -15.82 29.53 9.02
CA LEU A 289 -15.96 29.77 7.58
C LEU A 289 -17.44 29.77 7.24
N PRO A 290 -18.08 30.93 7.03
CA PRO A 290 -19.43 30.97 6.51
C PRO A 290 -19.40 30.34 5.11
N LEU A 291 -20.11 29.23 4.95
CA LEU A 291 -20.49 28.71 3.64
C LEU A 291 -21.19 29.86 2.89
N PRO A 292 -20.82 30.15 1.62
CA PRO A 292 -21.46 31.22 0.88
C PRO A 292 -22.96 30.91 0.76
N ALA A 293 -23.79 31.89 1.12
CA ALA A 293 -25.20 31.83 0.85
C ALA A 293 -25.42 31.69 -0.67
N LYS A 294 -26.39 30.86 -1.07
CA LYS A 294 -26.78 30.67 -2.48
C LYS A 294 -26.93 32.04 -3.17
N GLY A 295 -25.99 32.39 -4.04
CA GLY A 295 -26.09 33.59 -4.89
C GLY A 295 -24.85 34.50 -4.96
N GLU A 296 -23.82 34.30 -4.15
CA GLU A 296 -22.61 35.15 -4.23
C GLU A 296 -21.59 34.66 -5.26
N SER A 297 -20.98 35.61 -5.97
CA SER A 297 -19.94 35.39 -7.00
C SER A 297 -18.77 34.55 -6.45
N ILE A 298 -18.71 33.29 -6.91
CA ILE A 298 -17.85 32.19 -6.42
C ILE A 298 -16.34 32.44 -6.62
N PHE A 299 -15.95 33.34 -7.52
CA PHE A 299 -14.58 33.33 -8.07
C PHE A 299 -13.56 34.24 -7.37
N VAL A 300 -13.95 35.37 -6.77
CA VAL A 300 -12.99 36.34 -6.22
C VAL A 300 -12.80 36.15 -4.72
N SER A 301 -13.89 35.96 -3.97
CA SER A 301 -13.85 35.86 -2.50
C SER A 301 -13.23 34.53 -2.01
N THR A 302 -13.31 33.46 -2.80
CA THR A 302 -12.70 32.16 -2.50
C THR A 302 -11.18 32.19 -2.68
N ARG A 303 -10.69 32.90 -3.71
CA ARG A 303 -9.27 32.98 -4.08
C ARG A 303 -8.44 33.71 -3.02
N GLU A 304 -8.96 34.81 -2.49
CA GLU A 304 -8.27 35.62 -1.48
C GLU A 304 -8.34 35.01 -0.06
N ARG A 305 -9.44 34.31 0.25
CA ARG A 305 -9.58 33.51 1.47
C ARG A 305 -8.67 32.27 1.46
N LEU A 306 -8.58 31.55 0.34
CA LEU A 306 -7.68 30.41 0.19
C LEU A 306 -6.21 30.83 0.25
N ARG A 307 -5.84 31.94 -0.38
CA ARG A 307 -4.46 32.46 -0.30
C ARG A 307 -4.03 32.80 1.13
N LYS A 308 -4.97 33.24 1.98
CA LYS A 308 -4.72 33.53 3.40
C LYS A 308 -4.74 32.27 4.29
N ALA A 309 -5.59 31.29 3.98
CA ALA A 309 -5.74 30.08 4.79
C ALA A 309 -4.76 28.96 4.40
N ALA A 310 -4.31 28.89 3.15
CA ALA A 310 -3.55 27.76 2.61
C ALA A 310 -2.26 27.41 3.36
N PRO A 311 -1.39 28.37 3.77
CA PRO A 311 -0.19 28.02 4.53
C PRO A 311 -0.53 27.35 5.87
N GLN A 312 -1.52 27.89 6.58
CA GLN A 312 -1.94 27.40 7.89
C GLN A 312 -2.74 26.08 7.77
N LEU A 313 -3.49 25.91 6.69
CA LEU A 313 -4.15 24.64 6.36
C LEU A 313 -3.15 23.55 6.03
N PHE A 314 -2.11 23.90 5.25
CA PHE A 314 -1.03 23.01 4.87
C PHE A 314 -0.22 22.61 6.11
N ASP A 315 0.14 23.56 6.98
CA ASP A 315 0.84 23.30 8.23
C ASP A 315 0.00 22.44 9.19
N ASN A 316 -1.30 22.71 9.35
CA ASN A 316 -2.19 21.90 10.19
C ASN A 316 -2.39 20.47 9.64
N LEU A 317 -2.47 20.31 8.31
CA LEU A 317 -2.55 19.00 7.65
C LEU A 317 -1.23 18.23 7.76
N LEU A 318 -0.09 18.91 7.65
CA LEU A 318 1.24 18.34 7.87
C LEU A 318 1.44 17.93 9.33
N GLU A 319 0.92 18.70 10.28
CA GLU A 319 0.96 18.39 11.71
C GLU A 319 0.09 17.18 12.05
N HIS A 320 -1.11 17.06 11.44
CA HIS A 320 -2.02 15.92 11.60
C HIS A 320 -1.51 14.64 10.92
N ILE A 321 -0.95 14.75 9.72
CA ILE A 321 -0.17 13.65 9.11
C ILE A 321 0.98 13.29 10.06
N GLY A 322 1.68 14.28 10.63
CA GLY A 322 2.70 14.06 11.64
C GLY A 322 2.20 13.30 12.87
N VAL A 323 0.94 13.49 13.32
CA VAL A 323 0.36 12.74 14.45
C VAL A 323 0.08 11.28 14.07
N GLN A 324 -0.50 11.01 12.91
CA GLN A 324 -0.74 9.64 12.42
C GLN A 324 0.58 8.93 12.06
N GLU A 325 1.51 9.64 11.43
CA GLU A 325 2.90 9.23 11.22
C GLU A 325 3.58 8.94 12.56
N ARG A 326 3.39 9.77 13.58
CA ARG A 326 3.93 9.55 14.94
C ARG A 326 3.22 8.43 15.67
N GLU A 327 1.93 8.18 15.49
CA GLU A 327 1.22 7.05 16.10
C GLU A 327 1.68 5.74 15.47
N TRP A 328 1.81 5.68 14.14
CA TRP A 328 2.30 4.49 13.43
C TRP A 328 3.81 4.29 13.60
N ALA A 329 4.61 5.37 13.58
CA ALA A 329 6.02 5.32 13.93
C ALA A 329 6.25 5.06 15.42
N SER A 330 5.35 5.46 16.33
CA SER A 330 5.42 5.11 17.76
C SER A 330 4.98 3.67 18.00
N HIS A 331 4.00 3.15 17.25
CA HIS A 331 3.65 1.73 17.26
C HIS A 331 4.85 0.90 16.79
N ARG A 332 5.53 1.35 15.74
CA ARG A 332 6.73 0.71 15.19
C ARG A 332 7.97 0.88 16.08
N ALA A 333 8.22 2.06 16.62
CA ALA A 333 9.30 2.31 17.58
C ALA A 333 9.00 1.64 18.93
N ALA A 334 7.74 1.35 19.26
CA ALA A 334 7.35 0.49 20.38
C ALA A 334 7.61 -0.99 20.04
N CYS A 335 7.36 -1.44 18.80
CA CYS A 335 7.76 -2.76 18.33
C CYS A 335 9.29 -2.91 18.32
N GLU A 336 10.05 -1.97 17.75
CA GLU A 336 11.53 -1.97 17.77
C GLU A 336 12.08 -1.85 19.18
N ARG A 337 11.54 -0.95 20.03
CA ARG A 337 11.95 -0.88 21.43
C ARG A 337 11.59 -2.15 22.20
N ARG A 338 10.48 -2.82 21.88
CA ARG A 338 10.08 -4.12 22.45
C ARG A 338 10.94 -5.28 21.95
N ILE A 339 11.38 -5.26 20.68
CA ILE A 339 12.35 -6.19 20.11
C ILE A 339 13.74 -6.00 20.77
N LEU A 340 14.14 -4.75 21.03
CA LEU A 340 15.37 -4.40 21.72
C LEU A 340 15.31 -4.68 23.24
N THR A 341 14.13 -4.57 23.86
CA THR A 341 13.94 -4.94 25.28
C THR A 341 13.70 -6.44 25.48
N SER A 342 13.10 -7.15 24.53
CA SER A 342 13.01 -8.62 24.57
C SER A 342 14.39 -9.27 24.41
N SER A 343 15.27 -8.67 23.60
CA SER A 343 16.67 -9.10 23.49
C SER A 343 17.52 -8.74 24.72
N SER A 344 17.12 -7.79 25.56
CA SER A 344 17.80 -7.50 26.84
C SER A 344 17.23 -8.26 28.06
N ILE A 345 16.02 -8.84 27.96
CA ILE A 345 15.34 -9.51 29.08
C ILE A 345 15.27 -11.04 28.93
N GLY A 346 15.45 -11.60 27.73
CA GLY A 346 15.54 -13.04 27.56
C GLY A 346 15.06 -13.49 26.19
N SER A 347 16.02 -13.85 25.33
CA SER A 347 15.89 -14.45 23.99
C SER A 347 15.01 -13.71 22.98
N THR A 348 15.60 -13.33 21.84
CA THR A 348 14.89 -12.86 20.65
C THR A 348 13.89 -13.92 20.18
N LEU A 349 12.61 -13.55 20.09
CA LEU A 349 11.57 -14.42 19.55
C LEU A 349 11.58 -14.33 18.03
N PHE A 350 11.50 -15.48 17.35
CA PHE A 350 11.38 -15.53 15.90
C PHE A 350 10.52 -16.71 15.44
N ALA A 351 9.94 -16.58 14.26
CA ALA A 351 9.37 -17.66 13.47
C ALA A 351 10.25 -17.90 12.25
N GLU A 352 10.24 -19.12 11.72
CA GLU A 352 10.98 -19.46 10.50
C GLU A 352 10.06 -20.14 9.49
N VAL A 353 10.25 -19.82 8.22
CA VAL A 353 9.56 -20.47 7.11
C VAL A 353 10.60 -21.14 6.25
N TYR A 354 10.46 -22.45 6.05
CA TYR A 354 11.41 -23.27 5.30
C TYR A 354 10.88 -23.58 3.91
N PHE A 355 11.68 -23.28 2.89
CA PHE A 355 11.33 -23.47 1.49
C PHE A 355 12.02 -24.72 0.94
N PRO A 356 11.26 -25.71 0.41
CA PRO A 356 11.86 -26.90 -0.18
C PRO A 356 12.59 -26.54 -1.48
N GLN A 357 13.64 -27.29 -1.80
CA GLN A 357 14.35 -27.18 -3.08
C GLN A 357 14.01 -28.37 -4.00
N PRO A 358 13.93 -28.18 -5.32
CA PRO A 358 13.63 -29.28 -6.25
C PRO A 358 14.63 -30.44 -6.18
N GLN A 359 15.87 -30.16 -5.76
CA GLN A 359 17.03 -31.07 -5.78
C GLN A 359 17.34 -31.70 -4.41
N GLU A 360 16.75 -31.20 -3.32
CA GLU A 360 16.96 -31.70 -1.95
C GLU A 360 15.61 -32.14 -1.34
N PRO A 361 15.45 -33.42 -0.94
CA PRO A 361 14.17 -33.93 -0.44
C PRO A 361 13.83 -33.53 1.01
N THR A 362 14.65 -32.69 1.65
CA THR A 362 14.52 -32.30 3.07
C THR A 362 14.59 -30.79 3.24
N TYR A 363 13.84 -30.26 4.21
CA TYR A 363 13.98 -28.87 4.64
C TYR A 363 15.39 -28.64 5.19
N SER A 364 16.03 -27.57 4.74
CA SER A 364 17.43 -27.27 5.02
C SER A 364 17.54 -25.89 5.65
N GLU A 365 18.42 -25.74 6.64
CA GLU A 365 18.78 -24.46 7.26
C GLU A 365 19.25 -23.40 6.26
N LYS A 366 19.69 -23.82 5.07
CA LYS A 366 20.16 -22.93 4.01
C LYS A 366 19.04 -22.21 3.26
N HIS A 367 17.80 -22.69 3.36
CA HIS A 367 16.66 -22.24 2.57
C HIS A 367 15.48 -21.91 3.47
N LYS A 368 15.67 -20.91 4.33
CA LYS A 368 14.64 -20.41 5.24
C LYS A 368 14.63 -18.91 5.29
N GLU A 369 13.51 -18.37 5.75
CA GLU A 369 13.34 -16.97 6.09
C GLU A 369 12.92 -16.84 7.55
N THR A 370 13.59 -15.96 8.29
CA THR A 370 13.41 -15.77 9.72
C THR A 370 12.70 -14.44 9.98
N PHE A 371 11.60 -14.49 10.73
CA PHE A 371 10.77 -13.34 11.09
C PHE A 371 10.88 -13.08 12.58
N LEU A 372 11.27 -11.87 12.97
CA LEU A 372 11.27 -11.47 14.38
C LEU A 372 9.84 -11.29 14.88
N LEU A 373 9.56 -11.78 16.09
CA LEU A 373 8.22 -11.76 16.67
C LEU A 373 8.14 -10.83 17.87
N VAL A 374 7.01 -10.13 17.98
CA VAL A 374 6.63 -9.40 19.20
C VAL A 374 5.62 -10.24 20.00
N PRO A 375 5.85 -10.47 21.30
CA PRO A 375 4.90 -11.21 22.11
C PRO A 375 3.61 -10.41 22.34
N GLU A 376 2.51 -11.14 22.44
CA GLU A 376 1.14 -10.71 22.77
C GLU A 376 0.44 -9.79 21.77
N VAL A 377 1.00 -9.63 20.56
CA VAL A 377 0.45 -8.78 19.50
C VAL A 377 0.18 -9.61 18.25
N TRP A 378 -0.94 -9.34 17.56
CA TRP A 378 -1.20 -9.88 16.23
C TRP A 378 -0.30 -9.18 15.22
N GLN A 379 0.44 -9.96 14.44
CA GLN A 379 1.38 -9.47 13.43
C GLN A 379 1.31 -10.34 12.18
N GLU A 380 1.63 -9.72 11.05
CA GLU A 380 1.70 -10.38 9.75
C GLU A 380 3.13 -10.78 9.44
N LEU A 381 3.32 -12.05 9.05
CA LEU A 381 4.53 -12.52 8.40
C LEU A 381 4.26 -12.60 6.90
N ALA A 382 5.07 -11.92 6.09
CA ALA A 382 4.89 -11.91 4.64
C ALA A 382 6.22 -12.11 3.92
N CYS A 383 6.24 -13.02 2.94
CA CYS A 383 7.42 -13.23 2.09
C CYS A 383 7.09 -13.72 0.68
N ILE A 384 8.04 -13.52 -0.23
CA ILE A 384 7.93 -13.90 -1.63
C ILE A 384 8.58 -15.26 -1.87
N ILE A 385 7.83 -16.15 -2.50
CA ILE A 385 8.30 -17.45 -2.97
C ILE A 385 8.55 -17.33 -4.47
N GLU A 386 9.83 -17.10 -4.82
CA GLU A 386 10.25 -16.90 -6.21
C GLU A 386 10.12 -18.17 -7.08
N ASN A 387 10.22 -19.35 -6.46
CA ASN A 387 10.13 -20.65 -7.15
C ASN A 387 9.15 -21.59 -6.42
N PRO A 388 7.85 -21.54 -6.75
CA PRO A 388 6.84 -22.35 -6.08
C PRO A 388 6.81 -23.81 -6.55
N VAL A 389 7.56 -24.19 -7.60
CA VAL A 389 7.50 -25.53 -8.20
C VAL A 389 7.80 -26.63 -7.17
N ALA A 390 8.70 -26.37 -6.23
CA ALA A 390 9.04 -27.33 -5.18
C ALA A 390 7.89 -27.55 -4.17
N LEU A 391 7.01 -26.56 -3.98
CA LEU A 391 5.85 -26.68 -3.09
C LEU A 391 4.83 -27.70 -3.60
N ARG A 392 4.74 -27.90 -4.92
CA ARG A 392 3.85 -28.92 -5.53
C ARG A 392 4.15 -30.34 -5.09
N ARG A 393 5.38 -30.60 -4.64
CA ARG A 393 5.84 -31.93 -4.25
C ARG A 393 6.06 -32.07 -2.74
N TRP A 394 6.57 -31.02 -2.11
CA TRP A 394 7.06 -31.11 -0.73
C TRP A 394 6.24 -30.30 0.27
N GLY A 395 5.41 -29.35 -0.19
CA GLY A 395 4.66 -28.46 0.70
C GLY A 395 5.56 -27.45 1.43
N LEU A 396 5.01 -26.74 2.41
CA LEU A 396 5.70 -25.68 3.17
C LEU A 396 5.83 -26.08 4.63
N ARG A 397 6.98 -25.79 5.26
CA ARG A 397 7.18 -25.92 6.71
C ARG A 397 7.27 -24.55 7.35
N ILE A 398 6.55 -24.36 8.44
CA ILE A 398 6.53 -23.15 9.26
C ILE A 398 6.86 -23.54 10.70
N ASP A 399 7.85 -22.89 11.26
CA ASP A 399 8.24 -23.01 12.67
C ASP A 399 7.81 -21.72 13.36
N PRO A 400 6.60 -21.67 13.95
CA PRO A 400 5.97 -20.40 14.32
C PRO A 400 6.55 -19.74 15.57
N LEU A 401 7.42 -20.42 16.32
CA LEU A 401 8.04 -19.90 17.54
C LEU A 401 9.30 -20.68 17.92
N ASN A 402 10.38 -19.99 18.25
CA ASN A 402 11.68 -20.56 18.64
C ASN A 402 11.83 -20.87 20.14
N THR A 403 10.73 -20.95 20.89
CA THR A 403 10.75 -21.22 22.34
C THR A 403 9.40 -21.77 22.81
N LYS A 404 9.32 -22.16 24.08
CA LYS A 404 8.06 -22.57 24.71
C LYS A 404 7.07 -21.41 24.79
N GLY A 405 5.79 -21.69 24.53
CA GLY A 405 4.76 -20.66 24.53
C GLY A 405 3.46 -21.07 23.85
N MET A 406 2.60 -20.09 23.63
CA MET A 406 1.38 -20.20 22.85
C MET A 406 1.55 -19.48 21.51
N VAL A 407 1.03 -20.05 20.44
CA VAL A 407 0.91 -19.41 19.13
C VAL A 407 -0.56 -19.45 18.71
N SER A 408 -1.12 -18.32 18.31
CA SER A 408 -2.43 -18.23 17.67
C SER A 408 -2.23 -17.81 16.23
N ILE A 409 -2.86 -18.50 15.27
CA ILE A 409 -2.81 -18.20 13.84
C ILE A 409 -4.25 -18.02 13.35
N SER A 410 -4.58 -16.83 12.86
CA SER A 410 -5.93 -16.54 12.36
C SER A 410 -6.06 -16.83 10.87
N GLU A 411 -4.98 -16.72 10.10
CA GLU A 411 -5.00 -16.94 8.67
C GLU A 411 -3.62 -17.30 8.10
N ILE A 412 -3.60 -18.21 7.13
CA ILE A 412 -2.46 -18.53 6.25
C ILE A 412 -2.92 -18.44 4.80
N GLN A 413 -2.20 -17.69 3.96
CA GLN A 413 -2.59 -17.45 2.57
C GLN A 413 -1.39 -17.52 1.62
N LEU A 414 -1.61 -18.06 0.42
CA LEU A 414 -0.71 -17.91 -0.74
C LEU A 414 -1.42 -17.12 -1.82
N ILE A 415 -0.79 -16.04 -2.26
CA ILE A 415 -1.33 -15.10 -3.24
C ILE A 415 -0.44 -15.11 -4.48
N ASN A 416 -1.02 -15.10 -5.67
CA ASN A 416 -0.30 -14.82 -6.90
C ASN A 416 0.10 -13.33 -6.93
N VAL A 417 1.40 -13.03 -6.92
CA VAL A 417 1.89 -11.64 -6.88
C VAL A 417 1.49 -10.87 -8.14
N SER A 418 1.50 -11.53 -9.29
CA SER A 418 1.22 -10.89 -10.58
C SER A 418 -0.24 -10.52 -10.74
N THR A 419 -1.17 -11.32 -10.21
CA THR A 419 -2.63 -11.10 -10.37
C THR A 419 -3.32 -10.62 -9.11
N SER A 420 -2.63 -10.62 -7.96
CA SER A 420 -3.23 -10.40 -6.63
C SER A 420 -4.34 -11.40 -6.26
N GLU A 421 -4.42 -12.55 -6.94
CA GLU A 421 -5.43 -13.57 -6.69
C GLU A 421 -4.99 -14.54 -5.58
N PRO A 422 -5.85 -14.86 -4.59
CA PRO A 422 -5.54 -15.86 -3.58
C PRO A 422 -5.64 -17.28 -4.15
N LEU A 423 -4.53 -18.00 -4.17
CA LEU A 423 -4.44 -19.38 -4.68
C LEU A 423 -4.71 -20.43 -3.60
N PHE A 424 -4.40 -20.09 -2.35
CA PHE A 424 -4.64 -20.93 -1.18
C PHE A 424 -4.94 -20.06 0.03
N ARG A 425 -5.90 -20.46 0.87
CA ARG A 425 -6.27 -19.74 2.07
C ARG A 425 -6.80 -20.70 3.12
N VAL A 426 -6.32 -20.55 4.36
CA VAL A 426 -6.83 -21.22 5.56
C VAL A 426 -7.13 -20.17 6.60
N ALA A 427 -8.39 -20.03 7.00
CA ALA A 427 -8.83 -19.06 8.01
C ALA A 427 -10.02 -19.55 8.84
N ASP A 428 -10.28 -20.87 8.82
CA ASP A 428 -11.40 -21.49 9.50
C ASP A 428 -10.97 -22.82 10.14
N PRO A 429 -11.74 -23.33 11.12
CA PRO A 429 -11.37 -24.53 11.85
C PRO A 429 -11.20 -25.78 10.96
N GLN A 430 -11.96 -25.90 9.86
CA GLN A 430 -11.88 -27.05 8.97
C GLN A 430 -10.60 -27.02 8.14
N GLY A 431 -10.21 -25.85 7.65
CA GLY A 431 -8.95 -25.65 6.95
C GLY A 431 -7.75 -25.88 7.88
N PHE A 432 -7.80 -25.36 9.11
CA PHE A 432 -6.72 -25.57 10.09
C PHE A 432 -6.56 -27.03 10.49
N ALA A 433 -7.65 -27.81 10.55
CA ALA A 433 -7.59 -29.25 10.81
C ALA A 433 -6.86 -30.06 9.74
N GLN A 434 -6.67 -29.51 8.54
CA GLN A 434 -5.91 -30.14 7.45
C GLN A 434 -4.40 -29.87 7.55
N LEU A 435 -3.98 -28.93 8.40
CA LEU A 435 -2.57 -28.66 8.64
C LEU A 435 -1.98 -29.74 9.53
N ARG A 436 -0.80 -30.22 9.17
CA ARG A 436 -0.10 -31.23 9.97
C ARG A 436 0.84 -30.51 10.93
N VAL A 437 0.57 -30.65 12.24
CA VAL A 437 1.43 -30.11 13.29
C VAL A 437 2.30 -31.24 13.82
N GLU A 438 3.63 -31.05 13.78
CA GLU A 438 4.62 -32.00 14.29
C GLU A 438 5.63 -31.28 15.20
N GLY A 439 6.71 -31.98 15.56
CA GLY A 439 7.74 -31.46 16.45
C GLY A 439 7.28 -31.37 17.91
N HIS A 440 7.71 -30.33 18.61
CA HIS A 440 7.37 -30.08 20.02
C HIS A 440 6.16 -29.15 20.20
N GLY A 441 5.26 -29.14 19.22
CA GLY A 441 4.01 -28.39 19.24
C GLY A 441 2.78 -29.29 19.18
N PHE A 442 1.69 -28.89 19.84
CA PHE A 442 0.39 -29.54 19.66
C PHE A 442 -0.72 -28.52 19.43
N ALA A 443 -1.61 -28.84 18.49
CA ALA A 443 -2.76 -28.01 18.14
C ALA A 443 -3.94 -28.25 19.07
N ILE A 444 -4.56 -27.15 19.49
CA ILE A 444 -5.82 -27.14 20.22
C ILE A 444 -6.93 -26.92 19.20
N SER A 445 -7.78 -27.93 19.02
CA SER A 445 -8.85 -27.93 18.02
C SER A 445 -10.10 -27.19 18.52
N GLY A 446 -10.91 -26.67 17.60
CA GLY A 446 -12.26 -26.14 17.90
C GLY A 446 -12.35 -24.64 18.19
N GLN A 447 -11.31 -23.86 17.89
CA GLN A 447 -11.29 -22.40 18.00
C GLN A 447 -11.34 -21.75 16.60
N GLU A 448 -11.81 -20.50 16.49
CA GLU A 448 -11.83 -19.74 15.22
C GLU A 448 -10.43 -19.56 14.62
N ALA A 449 -9.41 -19.46 15.48
CA ALA A 449 -8.00 -19.42 15.11
C ALA A 449 -7.30 -20.74 15.50
N LEU A 450 -6.32 -21.17 14.71
CA LEU A 450 -5.44 -22.28 15.09
C LEU A 450 -4.62 -21.86 16.30
N THR A 451 -4.80 -22.57 17.40
CA THR A 451 -4.04 -22.34 18.63
C THR A 451 -3.08 -23.50 18.86
N LEU A 452 -1.79 -23.19 19.00
CA LEU A 452 -0.71 -24.14 19.20
C LEU A 452 -0.06 -23.89 20.55
N CYS A 453 0.20 -24.96 21.28
CA CYS A 453 1.10 -24.93 22.42
C CYS A 453 2.47 -25.46 21.98
N ALA A 454 3.48 -24.60 22.02
CA ALA A 454 4.88 -24.97 21.84
C ALA A 454 5.46 -25.35 23.20
N VAL A 455 5.91 -26.60 23.34
CA VAL A 455 6.49 -27.15 24.58
C VAL A 455 7.99 -26.84 24.68
N ASP A 456 8.64 -26.64 23.53
CA ASP A 456 10.06 -26.31 23.39
C ASP A 456 10.27 -25.43 22.14
N SER A 457 11.51 -25.25 21.69
CA SER A 457 11.90 -24.36 20.59
C SER A 457 11.63 -24.86 19.16
N ASP A 458 10.91 -25.97 18.98
CA ASP A 458 10.72 -26.61 17.65
C ASP A 458 9.27 -27.07 17.39
N PRO A 459 8.25 -26.20 17.55
CA PRO A 459 6.92 -26.46 17.01
C PRO A 459 6.96 -26.38 15.48
N GLN A 460 6.35 -27.32 14.76
CA GLN A 460 6.37 -27.35 13.30
C GLN A 460 4.97 -27.47 12.74
N ILE A 461 4.66 -26.66 11.72
CA ILE A 461 3.42 -26.72 10.94
C ILE A 461 3.77 -27.02 9.50
N TYR A 462 3.08 -27.99 8.91
CA TYR A 462 3.24 -28.36 7.51
C TYR A 462 1.97 -28.07 6.72
N LEU A 463 2.14 -27.32 5.63
CA LEU A 463 1.15 -27.23 4.57
C LEU A 463 1.44 -28.36 3.59
N SER A 464 0.42 -29.16 3.28
CA SER A 464 0.50 -30.22 2.29
C SER A 464 0.86 -29.67 0.90
N PRO A 465 1.42 -30.48 -0.01
CA PRO A 465 1.70 -30.05 -1.36
C PRO A 465 0.45 -29.53 -2.08
N LEU A 466 0.59 -28.40 -2.77
CA LEU A 466 -0.50 -27.70 -3.46
C LEU A 466 -0.22 -27.63 -4.95
N ASP A 467 -1.26 -27.79 -5.78
CA ASP A 467 -1.14 -27.59 -7.22
C ASP A 467 -1.14 -26.09 -7.55
N LEU A 468 0.05 -25.49 -7.55
CA LEU A 468 0.25 -24.04 -7.68
C LEU A 468 0.81 -23.67 -9.06
N PRO A 469 0.40 -22.58 -9.71
CA PRO A 469 1.02 -22.09 -10.95
C PRO A 469 2.52 -21.77 -10.78
N ASP A 470 3.26 -21.80 -11.89
CA ASP A 470 4.69 -21.43 -11.90
C ASP A 470 4.82 -19.90 -12.06
N CYS A 471 4.51 -19.17 -10.99
CA CYS A 471 4.61 -17.72 -10.91
C CYS A 471 5.03 -17.29 -9.49
N PRO A 472 5.55 -16.06 -9.30
CA PRO A 472 5.90 -15.58 -7.96
C PRO A 472 4.69 -15.58 -7.05
N LEU A 473 4.84 -16.19 -5.86
CA LEU A 473 3.80 -16.23 -4.84
C LEU A 473 4.18 -15.38 -3.64
N GLU A 474 3.20 -14.82 -2.95
CA GLU A 474 3.36 -14.20 -1.64
C GLU A 474 2.69 -15.08 -0.58
N LEU A 475 3.47 -15.53 0.41
CA LEU A 475 2.95 -16.16 1.62
C LEU A 475 2.62 -15.07 2.63
N ARG A 476 1.43 -15.13 3.23
CA ARG A 476 1.02 -14.29 4.35
C ARG A 476 0.50 -15.14 5.51
N ILE A 477 0.94 -14.83 6.72
CA ILE A 477 0.52 -15.51 7.94
C ILE A 477 0.22 -14.46 9.01
N TRP A 478 -1.01 -14.44 9.54
CA TRP A 478 -1.36 -13.63 10.69
C TRP A 478 -1.25 -14.46 11.96
N LEU A 479 -0.34 -14.06 12.84
CA LEU A 479 -0.09 -14.80 14.08
C LEU A 479 0.13 -13.89 15.29
N LYS A 480 -0.10 -14.46 16.47
CA LYS A 480 0.18 -13.85 17.78
C LYS A 480 0.88 -14.89 18.65
N VAL A 481 1.98 -14.52 19.30
CA VAL A 481 2.73 -15.43 20.18
C VAL A 481 2.72 -14.98 21.62
N GLN A 482 2.79 -15.90 22.57
CA GLN A 482 2.94 -15.61 23.99
C GLN A 482 3.98 -16.56 24.58
N THR A 483 4.86 -16.06 25.45
CA THR A 483 5.89 -16.90 26.11
C THR A 483 5.35 -17.65 27.34
N SER A 484 4.18 -17.25 27.82
CA SER A 484 3.45 -17.94 28.90
C SER A 484 2.51 -19.00 28.33
N GLN A 485 2.43 -20.12 29.02
CA GLN A 485 1.48 -21.20 28.77
C GLN A 485 0.26 -21.15 29.73
N GLU A 486 0.18 -20.16 30.62
CA GLU A 486 -0.96 -19.97 31.54
C GLU A 486 -2.34 -19.98 30.83
N PRO A 487 -2.51 -19.39 29.63
CA PRO A 487 -3.79 -19.43 28.92
C PRO A 487 -4.32 -20.85 28.66
N LEU A 488 -3.46 -21.88 28.65
CA LEU A 488 -3.90 -23.28 28.51
C LEU A 488 -4.84 -23.71 29.64
N GLN A 489 -4.66 -23.20 30.86
CA GLN A 489 -5.53 -23.57 31.98
C GLN A 489 -6.95 -23.07 31.77
N ALA A 490 -7.09 -21.83 31.26
CA ALA A 490 -8.38 -21.25 30.92
C ALA A 490 -9.03 -22.01 29.74
N ILE A 491 -8.27 -22.25 28.67
CA ILE A 491 -8.73 -23.03 27.51
C ILE A 491 -9.17 -24.44 27.93
N TRP A 492 -8.42 -25.09 28.81
CA TRP A 492 -8.76 -26.41 29.33
C TRP A 492 -10.05 -26.39 30.17
N ALA A 493 -10.22 -25.39 31.03
CA ALA A 493 -11.44 -25.23 31.83
C ALA A 493 -12.67 -25.03 30.93
N ASP A 494 -12.56 -24.19 29.90
CA ASP A 494 -13.63 -23.94 28.93
C ASP A 494 -13.99 -25.23 28.17
N GLN A 495 -13.00 -26.02 27.74
CA GLN A 495 -13.24 -27.31 27.08
C GLN A 495 -13.90 -28.33 28.02
N GLN A 496 -13.53 -28.37 29.31
CA GLN A 496 -14.19 -29.22 30.29
C GLN A 496 -15.65 -28.84 30.50
N GLN A 497 -15.95 -27.54 30.54
CA GLN A 497 -17.31 -27.05 30.66
C GLN A 497 -18.13 -27.41 29.42
N ALA A 498 -17.61 -27.17 28.22
CA ALA A 498 -18.28 -27.54 26.97
C ALA A 498 -18.56 -29.05 26.89
N LEU A 499 -17.62 -29.88 27.32
CA LEU A 499 -17.81 -31.33 27.37
C LEU A 499 -18.90 -31.73 28.38
N ALA A 500 -18.97 -31.08 29.54
CA ALA A 500 -20.01 -31.33 30.53
C ALA A 500 -21.40 -30.96 30.01
N GLU A 501 -21.53 -29.84 29.30
CA GLU A 501 -22.77 -29.40 28.65
C GLU A 501 -23.21 -30.41 27.56
N LEU A 502 -22.31 -30.81 26.68
CA LEU A 502 -22.58 -31.84 25.66
C LEU A 502 -22.97 -33.19 26.26
N SER A 503 -22.31 -33.60 27.35
CA SER A 503 -22.63 -34.82 28.06
C SER A 503 -24.04 -34.77 28.66
N ALA A 504 -24.43 -33.65 29.27
CA ALA A 504 -25.78 -33.45 29.79
C ALA A 504 -26.85 -33.49 28.70
N VAL A 505 -26.59 -32.88 27.54
CA VAL A 505 -27.47 -32.94 26.36
C VAL A 505 -27.62 -34.38 25.86
N LEU A 506 -26.52 -35.13 25.75
CA LEU A 506 -26.54 -36.52 25.33
C LEU A 506 -27.32 -37.41 26.30
N GLU A 507 -27.17 -37.22 27.61
CA GLU A 507 -27.94 -37.94 28.63
C GLU A 507 -29.43 -37.60 28.61
N ALA A 508 -29.79 -36.34 28.36
CA ALA A 508 -31.18 -35.93 28.19
C ALA A 508 -31.80 -36.61 26.96
N ALA A 509 -31.11 -36.60 25.83
CA ALA A 509 -31.55 -37.27 24.60
C ALA A 509 -31.70 -38.79 24.78
N ARG A 510 -30.76 -39.44 25.51
CA ARG A 510 -30.85 -40.87 25.86
C ARG A 510 -32.06 -41.17 26.74
N ARG A 511 -32.37 -40.33 27.72
CA ARG A 511 -33.55 -40.48 28.59
C ARG A 511 -34.86 -40.32 27.81
N GLU A 512 -34.94 -39.34 26.91
CA GLU A 512 -36.10 -39.16 26.03
C GLU A 512 -36.30 -40.37 25.10
N ALA A 513 -35.22 -40.87 24.49
CA ALA A 513 -35.26 -42.06 23.66
C ALA A 513 -35.71 -43.31 24.43
N ALA A 514 -35.19 -43.51 25.65
CA ALA A 514 -35.60 -44.62 26.51
C ALA A 514 -37.08 -44.53 26.91
N GLY A 515 -37.57 -43.32 27.23
CA GLY A 515 -38.99 -43.08 27.52
C GLY A 515 -39.88 -43.42 26.32
N ARG A 516 -39.52 -42.98 25.11
CA ARG A 516 -40.26 -43.33 23.89
C ARG A 516 -40.29 -44.83 23.61
N ILE A 517 -39.18 -45.53 23.85
CA ILE A 517 -39.12 -47.00 23.70
C ILE A 517 -40.09 -47.65 24.68
N GLN A 518 -40.09 -47.23 25.94
CA GLN A 518 -40.98 -47.77 26.97
C GLN A 518 -42.47 -47.48 26.68
N ASP A 519 -42.79 -46.29 26.18
CA ASP A 519 -44.15 -45.94 25.76
C ASP A 519 -44.63 -46.82 24.59
N LEU A 520 -43.76 -47.06 23.60
CA LEU A 520 -44.03 -47.93 22.45
C LEU A 520 -44.22 -49.39 22.88
N GLU A 521 -43.38 -49.89 23.79
CA GLU A 521 -43.53 -51.23 24.38
C GLU A 521 -44.85 -51.37 25.14
N GLY A 522 -45.23 -50.35 25.92
CA GLY A 522 -46.51 -50.30 26.63
C GLY A 522 -47.71 -50.33 25.67
N GLN A 523 -47.63 -49.58 24.56
CA GLN A 523 -48.68 -49.59 23.52
C GLN A 523 -48.78 -50.94 22.81
N LEU A 524 -47.65 -51.59 22.51
CA LEU A 524 -47.64 -52.93 21.91
C LEU A 524 -48.27 -53.97 22.85
N THR A 525 -47.95 -53.89 24.15
CA THR A 525 -48.48 -54.82 25.17
C THR A 525 -49.98 -54.59 25.44
N ALA A 526 -50.48 -53.38 25.23
CA ALA A 526 -51.91 -53.06 25.34
C ALA A 526 -52.72 -53.44 24.08
N GLN A 527 -52.06 -53.68 22.95
CA GLN A 527 -52.67 -54.13 21.69
C GLN A 527 -52.61 -55.65 21.49
N ALA A 528 -51.75 -56.35 22.24
CA ALA A 528 -51.67 -57.81 22.33
C ALA A 528 -52.61 -58.35 23.42
#